data_AF-A0A950TEN8-F1
#
_entry.id   AF-A0A950TEN8-F1
#
_cell.length_a   1.000
_cell.length_b   1.000
_cell.length_c   1.000
_cell.angle_alpha   90.00
_cell.angle_beta   90.00
_cell.angle_gamma   90.00
#
_symmetry.space_group_name_H-M   'P 1'
#
loop_
_entity.id
_entity.type
_entity.pdbx_description
1 polymer ?
#
loop_
_entity_poly.entity_id
_entity_poly.type
_entity_poly.pdbx_seq_one_letter_code
_entity_poly.pdbx_strand_id
1 'polypeptide(L)' 'MNRPAWANGPASTLRRARPHCPNCNDMVIAPALSVHVHPDDIRHWWSCEACGYEFMTAVTVANMRAEQYQAQVA' A
#
# COMPACT_ATOMS: atom_id res chain seq x y z
N MET A 1 29.92 -15.16 -19.36
CA MET A 1 28.70 -15.24 -18.53
C MET A 1 27.66 -14.29 -19.12
N ASN A 2 26.63 -14.81 -19.78
CA ASN A 2 25.65 -13.98 -20.50
C ASN A 2 24.35 -13.90 -19.70
N ARG A 3 23.94 -12.70 -19.30
CA ARG A 3 22.66 -12.47 -18.59
C ARG A 3 21.51 -12.65 -19.57
N PRO A 4 20.52 -13.51 -19.28
CA PRO A 4 19.38 -13.73 -20.16
C PRO A 4 18.48 -12.49 -20.25
N ALA A 5 17.86 -12.27 -21.42
CA ALA A 5 17.14 -11.05 -21.79
C ALA A 5 15.92 -10.71 -20.88
N TRP A 6 15.45 -11.64 -20.04
CA TRP A 6 14.44 -11.37 -19.02
C TRP A 6 14.94 -10.49 -17.87
N ALA A 7 16.27 -10.34 -17.73
CA ALA A 7 16.86 -9.46 -16.72
C ALA A 7 16.72 -7.95 -17.03
N ASN A 8 16.18 -7.58 -18.21
CA ASN A 8 15.97 -6.19 -18.65
C ASN A 8 14.48 -5.80 -18.79
N GLY A 9 13.55 -6.56 -18.18
CA GLY A 9 12.20 -6.03 -17.97
C GLY A 9 12.23 -4.95 -16.89
N PRO A 10 11.46 -3.84 -16.98
CA PRO A 10 11.29 -2.99 -15.82
C PRO A 10 10.73 -3.89 -14.71
N ALA A 11 11.43 -3.95 -13.59
CA ALA A 11 10.98 -4.67 -12.40
C ALA A 11 9.77 -3.95 -11.79
N SER A 12 8.70 -3.76 -12.56
CA SER A 12 7.39 -3.30 -12.11
C SER A 12 6.62 -4.46 -11.50
N THR A 13 7.31 -5.34 -10.78
CA THR A 13 6.64 -6.04 -9.69
C THR A 13 6.32 -4.98 -8.66
N LEU A 14 5.09 -4.46 -8.68
CA LEU A 14 4.48 -3.92 -7.48
C LEU A 14 4.29 -5.10 -6.51
N ARG A 15 5.42 -5.67 -6.03
CA ARG A 15 5.43 -6.37 -4.75
C ARG A 15 4.83 -5.34 -3.83
N ARG A 16 3.68 -5.63 -3.22
CA ARG A 16 3.17 -4.85 -2.09
C ARG A 16 4.31 -4.81 -1.08
N ALA A 17 5.15 -3.79 -1.17
CA ALA A 17 6.27 -3.60 -0.28
C ALA A 17 5.62 -3.39 1.07
N ARG A 18 5.97 -4.24 2.03
CA ARG A 18 5.50 -4.03 3.39
C ARG A 18 5.96 -2.63 3.81
N PRO A 19 5.08 -1.78 4.33
CA PRO A 19 5.43 -0.42 4.66
C PRO A 19 6.49 -0.44 5.76
N HIS A 20 7.54 0.34 5.57
CA HIS A 20 8.60 0.55 6.55
C HIS A 20 8.45 1.95 7.14
N CYS A 21 8.75 2.08 8.43
CA CYS A 21 8.77 3.38 9.09
C CYS A 21 9.87 4.26 8.45
N PRO A 22 9.57 5.48 7.99
CA PRO A 22 10.57 6.35 7.38
C PRO A 22 11.63 6.86 8.40
N ASN A 23 11.37 6.74 9.70
CA ASN A 23 12.27 7.20 10.75
C ASN A 23 13.27 6.11 11.19
N CYS A 24 12.79 4.93 11.58
CA CYS A 24 13.64 3.83 12.07
C CYS A 24 13.82 2.67 11.10
N ASN A 25 13.17 2.71 9.93
CA ASN A 25 13.13 1.65 8.93
C ASN A 25 12.51 0.33 9.42
N ASP A 26 11.91 0.31 10.62
CA ASP A 26 11.24 -0.88 11.13
C ASP A 26 9.98 -1.20 10.32
N MET A 27 9.66 -2.48 10.22
CA MET A 27 8.53 -2.95 9.40
C MET A 27 7.22 -2.74 10.14
N VAL A 28 6.26 -2.05 9.51
CA VAL A 28 4.93 -1.86 10.07
C VAL A 28 3.98 -2.89 9.47
N ILE A 29 3.31 -3.67 10.32
CA ILE A 29 2.46 -4.80 9.87
C ILE A 29 1.04 -4.33 9.53
N ALA A 30 0.48 -3.42 10.33
CA ALA A 30 -0.88 -2.92 10.16
C ALA A 30 -0.96 -1.40 10.38
N PRO A 31 -1.83 -0.69 9.63
CA PRO A 31 -2.11 0.71 9.91
C PRO A 31 -3.00 0.83 11.16
N ALA A 32 -2.85 1.94 11.89
CA ALA A 32 -3.72 2.28 13.02
C ALA A 32 -5.14 2.62 12.55
N LEU A 33 -5.26 3.25 11.37
CA LEU A 33 -6.54 3.61 10.76
C LEU A 33 -6.46 3.52 9.24
N SER A 34 -7.51 3.01 8.61
CA SER A 34 -7.68 3.04 7.16
C SER A 34 -9.00 3.72 6.83
N VAL A 35 -8.97 4.74 5.97
CA VAL A 35 -10.18 5.46 5.55
C VAL A 35 -10.28 5.37 4.03
N HIS A 36 -11.45 4.96 3.56
CA HIS A 36 -11.82 5.01 2.15
C HIS A 36 -12.37 6.41 1.85
N VAL A 37 -11.59 7.22 1.12
CA VAL A 37 -11.88 8.65 0.92
C VAL A 37 -12.52 8.89 -0.45
N HIS A 38 -12.14 8.10 -1.45
CA HIS A 38 -12.71 8.12 -2.80
C HIS A 38 -12.80 6.67 -3.30
N PRO A 39 -13.71 6.31 -4.24
CA PRO A 39 -13.81 4.97 -4.83
C PRO A 39 -12.49 4.29 -5.20
N ASP A 40 -11.48 5.07 -5.56
CA ASP A 40 -10.16 4.60 -5.97
C ASP A 40 -9.03 5.06 -5.04
N ASP A 41 -9.33 5.70 -3.89
CA ASP A 41 -8.35 6.23 -2.94
C ASP A 41 -8.62 5.77 -1.50
N ILE A 42 -7.68 5.00 -0.97
CA ILE A 42 -7.66 4.56 0.43
C ILE A 42 -6.45 5.18 1.11
N ARG A 43 -6.69 5.87 2.22
CA ARG A 43 -5.62 6.45 3.05
C ARG A 43 -5.40 5.58 4.28
N HIS A 44 -4.14 5.27 4.54
CA HIS A 44 -3.70 4.50 5.70
C HIS A 44 -2.86 5.40 6.60
N TRP A 45 -3.24 5.48 7.87
CA TRP A 45 -2.44 6.09 8.93
C TRP A 45 -1.68 5.00 9.66
N TRP A 46 -0.37 5.19 9.77
CA TRP A 46 0.56 4.27 10.37
C TRP A 46 1.09 4.88 11.65
N SER A 47 1.26 4.05 12.66
CA SER A 47 2.00 4.38 13.88
C SER A 47 3.05 3.29 14.07
N CYS A 48 4.32 3.68 14.14
CA CYS A 48 5.40 2.73 14.32
C CYS A 48 5.50 2.31 15.80
N GLU A 49 5.39 1.01 16.07
CA GLU A 49 5.48 0.47 17.44
C GLU A 49 6.89 0.62 18.05
N ALA A 50 7.94 0.65 17.23
CA ALA A 50 9.32 0.75 17.70
C ALA A 50 9.74 2.18 18.10
N CYS A 51 9.27 3.21 17.37
CA CYS A 51 9.71 4.59 17.62
C CYS A 51 8.57 5.59 17.85
N GLY A 52 7.31 5.18 17.74
CA GLY A 52 6.14 6.05 17.91
C GLY A 52 5.91 7.04 16.76
N TYR A 53 6.68 6.95 15.67
CA TYR A 53 6.52 7.87 14.53
C TYR A 53 5.24 7.56 13.75
N GLU A 54 4.44 8.59 13.53
CA GLU A 54 3.19 8.51 12.77
C GLU A 54 3.38 9.04 11.36
N PHE A 55 2.84 8.32 10.38
CA PHE A 55 2.89 8.72 8.97
C PHE A 55 1.67 8.24 8.20
N MET A 56 1.47 8.75 7.00
CA MET A 56 0.32 8.42 6.15
C MET A 56 0.78 7.94 4.78
N THR A 57 0.08 6.93 4.23
CA THR A 57 0.24 6.51 2.84
C THR A 57 -1.10 6.48 2.14
N ALA A 58 -1.12 6.87 0.87
CA ALA A 58 -2.28 6.70 -0.01
C ALA A 58 -2.06 5.50 -0.93
N VAL A 59 -3.09 4.67 -1.07
CA VAL A 59 -3.12 3.54 -1.99
C VAL A 59 -4.27 3.77 -2.96
N THR A 60 -3.92 3.85 -4.25
CA THR A 60 -4.92 3.87 -5.30
C THR A 60 -5.36 2.46 -5.63
N VAL A 61 -6.63 2.16 -5.43
CA VAL A 61 -7.22 0.89 -5.82
C VAL A 61 -7.84 1.05 -7.20
N ALA A 62 -7.20 0.49 -8.23
CA ALA A 62 -7.80 0.44 -9.54
C ALA A 62 -9.03 -0.47 -9.46
N ASN A 63 -10.22 0.14 -9.43
CA ASN A 63 -11.48 -0.57 -9.33
C ASN A 63 -11.69 -1.47 -10.56
N MET A 64 -11.57 -2.78 -10.38
CA MET A 64 -12.21 -3.73 -11.30
C MET A 64 -13.68 -4.01 -10.92
N ARG A 65 -14.15 -3.56 -9.74
CA ARG A 65 -15.48 -3.89 -9.19
C ARG A 65 -16.16 -2.77 -8.36
N ALA A 66 -15.96 -1.50 -8.71
CA ALA A 66 -16.57 -0.35 -8.01
C ALA A 66 -18.09 -0.51 -7.80
N GLU A 67 -18.74 -1.18 -8.75
CA GLU A 67 -20.19 -1.42 -8.78
C GLU A 67 -20.68 -2.33 -7.64
N GLN A 68 -19.84 -3.21 -7.08
CA GLN A 68 -20.30 -4.21 -6.09
C GLN A 68 -20.37 -3.69 -4.65
N TYR A 69 -19.57 -2.68 -4.28
CA TYR A 69 -19.54 -2.15 -2.91
C TYR A 69 -20.76 -1.27 -2.58
N GLN A 70 -21.29 -0.53 -3.56
CA GLN A 70 -22.50 0.29 -3.35
C GLN A 70 -23.76 -0.54 -3.11
N ALA A 71 -23.81 -1.79 -3.57
CA ALA A 71 -24.97 -2.68 -3.40
C ALA A 71 -25.11 -3.27 -1.98
N GLN A 72 -24.09 -3.16 -1.13
CA GLN A 72 -24.10 -3.74 0.23
C GLN A 72 -24.52 -2.75 1.33
N VAL A 73 -24.67 -1.46 0.99
CA VAL A 73 -25.03 -0.38 1.95
C VAL A 73 -26.41 0.21 1.64
N ALA A 74 -27.19 -0.43 0.77
CA ALA A 74 -28.55 -0.03 0.39
C ALA A 74 -29.62 -0.85 1.13
#